data_AF-A0AAW5MJM9-F1
#
_entry.id   AF-A0AAW5MJM9-F1
#
_cell.length_a   1.000
_cell.length_b   1.000
_cell.length_c   1.000
_cell.angle_alpha   90.00
_cell.angle_beta   90.00
_cell.angle_gamma   90.00
#
_symmetry.space_group_name_H-M   'P 1'
#
loop_
_entity.id
_entity.type
_entity.pdbx_description
1 polymer ?
#
loop_
_entity_poly.entity_id
_entity_poly.type
_entity_poly.pdbx_seq_one_letter_code
_entity_poly.pdbx_strand_id
1 'polypeptide(L)'
;MALLLFVLCSVNSWPLRMVKGTVVGATDTLREMQRYEQLSRHGADSWKILPGAPLYDTIVIVTGESVRRDYMSVYGYPEPTTPWLNTAPGLFIDGYTSAAASTVPSLSRTLIYDYEQNPDSGNNVVALAAKAGYSTWWISNQGKLGEHDTRISVIASDADHTVFLKKGSFASRKTDDMLLLQETERALADTSSPKVIFLHMMGSHPNPCDRLHSWQNNYLEQYPRKIACYLASISKLDNFLGQLDGILRRHSRHFAMLYFSDHGLSVSDSANPVHHDGHVQGGYSVPLIITASDITSHQSLSRKISARHFTGIFQWLTGIRTENIPPFNPLTDEDNKRIMVFNGERYVQEDSLKPQPLILPDHR
;
A
#
# COMPACT_ATOMS: atom_id res chain seq x y z
N MET A 1 -2.76 -9.78 -55.71
CA MET A 1 -3.43 -9.56 -54.41
C MET A 1 -3.10 -10.60 -53.35
N ALA A 2 -3.17 -11.91 -53.63
CA ALA A 2 -2.94 -12.97 -52.63
C ALA A 2 -1.53 -12.95 -51.98
N LEU A 3 -0.47 -12.65 -52.75
CA LEU A 3 0.90 -12.57 -52.23
C LEU A 3 1.10 -11.39 -51.25
N LEU A 4 0.40 -10.27 -51.49
CA LEU A 4 0.46 -9.06 -50.67
C LEU A 4 -0.28 -9.24 -49.34
N LEU A 5 -1.39 -9.99 -49.35
CA LEU A 5 -2.10 -10.43 -48.15
C LEU A 5 -1.28 -11.44 -47.32
N PHE A 6 -0.57 -12.36 -47.97
CA PHE A 6 0.30 -13.33 -47.27
C PHE A 6 1.51 -12.64 -46.59
N VAL A 7 2.10 -11.63 -47.24
CA VAL A 7 3.15 -10.79 -46.65
C VAL A 7 2.61 -9.93 -45.50
N LEU A 8 1.41 -9.33 -45.63
CA LEU A 8 0.77 -8.58 -44.54
C LEU A 8 0.45 -9.47 -43.32
N CYS A 9 -0.01 -10.71 -43.56
CA CYS A 9 -0.25 -11.70 -42.51
C CYS A 9 1.05 -12.23 -41.87
N SER A 10 2.16 -12.31 -42.62
CA SER A 10 3.44 -12.77 -42.08
C SER A 10 4.13 -11.69 -41.23
N VAL A 11 4.07 -10.41 -41.61
CA VAL A 11 4.67 -9.28 -40.86
C VAL A 11 4.01 -9.11 -39.48
N ASN A 12 2.77 -9.57 -39.32
CA ASN A 12 2.01 -9.52 -38.07
C ASN A 12 1.69 -10.91 -37.51
N SER A 13 2.47 -11.92 -37.89
CA SER A 13 2.27 -13.31 -37.48
C SER A 13 2.56 -13.51 -35.98
N TRP A 14 1.90 -14.51 -35.40
CA TRP A 14 2.07 -14.89 -33.99
C TRP A 14 3.54 -15.12 -33.58
N PRO A 15 4.39 -15.79 -34.38
CA PRO A 15 5.81 -15.95 -34.05
C PRO A 15 6.58 -14.62 -33.98
N LEU A 16 6.32 -13.68 -34.90
CA LEU A 16 6.96 -12.35 -34.88
C LEU A 16 6.48 -11.49 -33.72
N ARG A 17 5.20 -11.59 -33.32
CA ARG A 17 4.69 -10.94 -32.10
C ARG A 17 5.29 -11.54 -30.84
N MET A 18 5.49 -12.86 -30.79
CA MET A 18 6.19 -13.53 -29.69
C MET A 18 7.64 -13.07 -29.60
N VAL A 19 8.39 -13.06 -30.72
CA VAL A 19 9.79 -12.58 -30.72
C VAL A 19 9.87 -11.11 -30.34
N LYS A 20 9.01 -10.25 -30.91
CA LYS A 20 8.94 -8.82 -30.51
C LYS A 20 8.58 -8.67 -29.04
N GLY A 21 7.61 -9.43 -28.54
CA GLY A 21 7.21 -9.42 -27.12
C GLY A 21 8.33 -9.87 -26.19
N THR A 22 9.08 -10.92 -26.56
CA THR A 22 10.25 -11.40 -25.81
C THR A 22 11.39 -10.39 -25.83
N VAL A 23 11.69 -9.77 -26.98
CA VAL A 23 12.74 -8.75 -27.10
C VAL A 23 12.37 -7.50 -26.31
N VAL A 24 11.15 -6.99 -26.45
CA VAL A 24 10.65 -5.82 -25.70
C VAL A 24 10.66 -6.12 -24.20
N GLY A 25 10.14 -7.27 -23.78
CA GLY A 25 10.17 -7.69 -22.38
C GLY A 25 11.58 -7.84 -21.80
N ALA A 26 12.52 -8.37 -22.57
CA ALA A 26 13.93 -8.47 -22.18
C ALA A 26 14.59 -7.09 -22.08
N THR A 27 14.35 -6.18 -23.04
CA THR A 27 14.88 -4.81 -23.00
C THR A 27 14.31 -4.00 -21.85
N ASP A 28 13.01 -4.15 -21.55
CA ASP A 28 12.38 -3.43 -20.44
C ASP A 28 12.85 -3.97 -19.10
N THR A 29 13.02 -5.30 -18.98
CA THR A 29 13.63 -5.90 -17.78
C THR A 29 15.06 -5.39 -17.56
N LEU A 30 15.89 -5.31 -18.61
CA LEU A 30 17.25 -4.78 -18.51
C LEU A 30 17.27 -3.30 -18.12
N ARG A 31 16.36 -2.48 -18.67
CA ARG A 31 16.22 -1.07 -18.29
C ARG A 31 15.83 -0.92 -16.83
N GLU A 32 14.86 -1.70 -16.36
CA GLU A 32 14.44 -1.66 -14.95
C GLU A 32 15.51 -2.22 -14.01
N MET A 33 16.33 -3.19 -14.43
CA MET A 33 17.52 -3.62 -13.67
C MET A 33 18.56 -2.50 -13.57
N GLN A 34 18.84 -1.79 -14.67
CA GLN A 34 19.76 -0.64 -14.65
C GLN A 34 19.22 0.49 -13.77
N ARG A 35 17.92 0.76 -13.84
CA ARG A 35 17.24 1.74 -12.99
C ARG A 35 17.31 1.33 -11.52
N TYR A 36 17.10 0.05 -11.20
CA TYR A 36 17.27 -0.49 -9.85
C TYR A 36 18.71 -0.28 -9.37
N GLU A 37 19.71 -0.69 -10.14
CA GLU A 37 21.12 -0.50 -9.79
C GLU A 37 21.49 0.96 -9.59
N GLN A 38 20.94 1.88 -10.40
CA GLN A 38 21.17 3.30 -10.25
C GLN A 38 20.54 3.84 -8.96
N LEU A 39 19.28 3.48 -8.69
CA LEU A 39 18.56 3.95 -7.51
C LEU A 39 19.08 3.32 -6.22
N SER A 40 19.54 2.07 -6.24
CA SER A 40 20.20 1.39 -5.10
C SER A 40 21.57 1.96 -4.75
N ARG A 41 22.14 2.83 -5.60
CA ARG A 41 23.30 3.66 -5.25
C ARG A 41 22.87 4.98 -4.60
N HIS A 42 21.71 5.00 -3.95
CA HIS A 42 21.27 6.14 -3.15
C HIS A 42 22.29 6.46 -2.05
N GLY A 43 22.22 7.68 -1.54
CA GLY A 43 23.04 8.10 -0.41
C GLY A 43 22.83 7.21 0.81
N ALA A 44 23.86 7.14 1.66
CA ALA A 44 23.68 6.59 3.00
C ALA A 44 22.63 7.41 3.76
N ASP A 45 21.94 6.76 4.69
CA ASP A 45 21.02 7.43 5.60
C ASP A 45 21.75 8.53 6.40
N SER A 46 21.02 9.61 6.72
CA SER A 46 21.50 10.69 7.60
C SER A 46 20.79 10.66 8.95
N TRP A 47 20.29 9.51 9.38
CA TRP A 47 19.51 9.40 10.61
C TRP A 47 20.38 9.59 11.84
N LYS A 48 19.95 10.49 12.73
CA LYS A 48 20.54 10.68 14.04
C LYS A 48 19.58 10.13 15.09
N ILE A 49 19.80 8.87 15.47
CA ILE A 49 18.98 8.18 16.46
C ILE A 49 19.25 8.78 17.85
N LEU A 50 18.17 9.12 18.54
CA LEU A 50 18.18 9.57 19.92
C LEU A 50 17.88 8.39 20.85
N PRO A 51 18.31 8.44 22.13
CA PRO A 51 17.95 7.42 23.10
C PRO A 51 16.42 7.25 23.22
N GLY A 52 15.98 6.00 23.15
CA GLY A 52 14.58 5.58 23.25
C GLY A 52 14.51 4.09 23.54
N ALA A 53 13.30 3.60 23.81
CA ALA A 53 13.04 2.18 24.01
C ALA A 53 11.92 1.74 23.05
N PRO A 54 12.00 0.53 22.47
CA PRO A 54 10.91 -0.03 21.69
C PRO A 54 9.62 -0.11 22.51
N LEU A 55 8.50 0.26 21.90
CA LEU A 55 7.17 0.15 22.54
C LEU A 55 6.59 -1.27 22.42
N TYR A 56 6.99 -2.00 21.37
CA TYR A 56 6.51 -3.33 21.04
C TYR A 56 7.67 -4.21 20.57
N ASP A 57 7.58 -5.52 20.83
CA ASP A 57 8.55 -6.50 20.36
C ASP A 57 8.41 -6.73 18.84
N THR A 58 7.19 -6.59 18.32
CA THR A 58 6.85 -6.84 16.92
C THR A 58 5.93 -5.75 16.40
N ILE A 59 6.33 -5.10 15.32
CA ILE A 59 5.51 -4.09 14.64
C ILE A 59 5.29 -4.56 13.21
N VAL A 60 4.04 -4.63 12.77
CA VAL A 60 3.69 -4.96 11.39
C VAL A 60 3.10 -3.74 10.71
N ILE A 61 3.72 -3.33 9.60
CA ILE A 61 3.23 -2.24 8.75
C ILE A 61 2.66 -2.86 7.48
N VAL A 62 1.35 -2.79 7.32
CA VAL A 62 0.63 -3.31 6.16
C VAL A 62 0.35 -2.18 5.18
N THR A 63 1.12 -2.15 4.10
CA THR A 63 0.93 -1.24 2.96
C THR A 63 -0.10 -1.83 2.01
N GLY A 64 -1.33 -1.34 2.14
CA GLY A 64 -2.46 -1.60 1.25
C GLY A 64 -2.32 -0.96 -0.12
N GLU A 65 -3.17 -1.42 -1.04
CA GLU A 65 -3.18 -0.96 -2.43
C GLU A 65 -4.62 -0.59 -2.84
N SER A 66 -4.81 0.65 -3.31
CA SER A 66 -6.03 1.11 -4.00
C SER A 66 -7.35 1.08 -3.18
N VAL A 67 -7.31 1.07 -1.86
CA VAL A 67 -8.50 1.08 -0.99
C VAL A 67 -8.91 2.50 -0.62
N ARG A 68 -10.16 2.83 -0.93
CA ARG A 68 -10.80 4.05 -0.45
C ARG A 68 -11.42 3.84 0.91
N ARG A 69 -11.26 4.82 1.79
CA ARG A 69 -11.82 4.81 3.15
C ARG A 69 -13.36 4.75 3.15
N ASP A 70 -13.98 5.49 2.24
CA ASP A 70 -15.44 5.68 2.19
C ASP A 70 -16.22 4.46 1.67
N TYR A 71 -15.54 3.40 1.22
CA TYR A 71 -16.12 2.09 0.88
C TYR A 71 -15.98 1.02 1.99
N MET A 72 -15.42 1.39 3.14
CA MET A 72 -15.23 0.49 4.28
C MET A 72 -16.34 0.71 5.32
N SER A 73 -17.05 -0.35 5.73
CA SER A 73 -18.16 -0.23 6.69
C SER A 73 -17.77 0.33 8.05
N VAL A 74 -16.50 0.17 8.45
CA VAL A 74 -15.97 0.73 9.70
C VAL A 74 -15.93 2.26 9.69
N TYR A 75 -15.99 2.87 8.49
CA TYR A 75 -16.13 4.32 8.29
C TYR A 75 -17.54 4.72 7.80
N GLY A 76 -18.53 3.83 7.92
CA GLY A 76 -19.94 4.13 7.66
C GLY A 76 -20.46 3.76 6.26
N TYR A 77 -19.70 3.03 5.43
CA TYR A 77 -20.26 2.45 4.21
C TYR A 77 -21.37 1.43 4.54
N PRO A 78 -22.53 1.43 3.86
CA PRO A 78 -23.69 0.63 4.27
C PRO A 78 -23.53 -0.87 4.07
N GLU A 79 -22.71 -1.31 3.11
CA GLU A 79 -22.46 -2.74 2.88
C GLU A 79 -21.42 -3.28 3.88
N PRO A 80 -21.52 -4.54 4.31
CA PRO A 80 -20.62 -5.14 5.30
C PRO A 80 -19.25 -5.48 4.67
N THR A 81 -18.49 -4.46 4.26
CA THR A 81 -17.18 -4.62 3.63
C THR A 81 -16.05 -4.80 4.63
N THR A 82 -16.24 -4.46 5.90
CA THR A 82 -15.21 -4.63 6.94
C THR A 82 -15.75 -5.15 8.27
N PRO A 83 -16.39 -6.32 8.29
CA PRO A 83 -17.06 -6.84 9.49
C PRO A 83 -16.12 -7.09 10.69
N TRP A 84 -14.88 -7.53 10.48
CA TRP A 84 -13.92 -7.68 11.57
C TRP A 84 -13.50 -6.31 12.13
N LEU A 85 -13.09 -5.38 11.26
CA LEU A 85 -12.68 -4.03 11.65
C LEU A 85 -13.80 -3.27 12.38
N ASN A 86 -15.08 -3.49 12.05
CA ASN A 86 -16.21 -2.89 12.75
C ASN A 86 -16.25 -3.18 14.26
N THR A 87 -15.59 -4.27 14.70
CA THR A 87 -15.60 -4.72 16.10
C THR A 87 -14.21 -4.82 16.72
N ALA A 88 -13.16 -4.78 15.90
CA ALA A 88 -11.78 -4.89 16.36
C ALA A 88 -11.40 -3.69 17.25
N PRO A 89 -10.66 -3.93 18.36
CA PRO A 89 -10.07 -2.83 19.12
C PRO A 89 -8.96 -2.18 18.27
N GLY A 90 -8.92 -0.85 18.26
CA GLY A 90 -8.03 -0.11 17.39
C GLY A 90 -8.35 1.37 17.31
N LEU A 91 -7.46 2.11 16.67
CA LEU A 91 -7.60 3.51 16.30
C LEU A 91 -7.91 3.56 14.80
N PHE A 92 -9.03 4.16 14.44
CA PHE A 92 -9.53 4.25 13.07
C PHE A 92 -9.56 5.72 12.68
N ILE A 93 -8.57 6.17 11.90
CA ILE A 93 -8.45 7.57 11.50
C ILE A 93 -9.41 7.86 10.36
N ASP A 94 -10.41 8.71 10.61
CA ASP A 94 -11.33 9.24 9.61
C ASP A 94 -10.87 10.63 9.17
N GLY A 95 -10.03 10.66 8.14
CA GLY A 95 -9.45 11.88 7.56
C GLY A 95 -8.00 11.75 7.13
N TYR A 96 -7.49 10.52 6.97
CA TYR A 96 -6.19 10.24 6.37
C TYR A 96 -6.24 10.40 4.84
N THR A 97 -5.28 11.13 4.28
CA THR A 97 -5.21 11.48 2.86
C THR A 97 -3.86 11.08 2.28
N SER A 98 -3.85 10.29 1.20
CA SER A 98 -2.62 9.85 0.55
C SER A 98 -1.83 11.00 -0.06
N ALA A 99 -0.53 10.80 -0.26
CA ALA A 99 0.33 11.84 -0.83
C ALA A 99 0.16 11.98 -2.36
N ALA A 100 -0.28 10.92 -3.04
CA ALA A 100 -0.59 10.91 -4.47
C ALA A 100 -1.68 9.86 -4.79
N ALA A 101 -2.19 9.84 -6.04
CA ALA A 101 -3.23 8.92 -6.52
C ALA A 101 -2.70 7.66 -7.25
N SER A 102 -1.41 7.36 -7.10
CA SER A 102 -0.76 6.17 -7.67
C SER A 102 0.41 5.70 -6.81
N THR A 103 0.72 4.41 -6.87
CA THR A 103 1.60 3.69 -5.94
C THR A 103 2.98 4.34 -5.80
N VAL A 104 3.75 4.48 -6.88
CA VAL A 104 5.12 5.02 -6.80
C VAL A 104 5.14 6.46 -6.29
N PRO A 105 4.38 7.41 -6.86
CA PRO A 105 4.33 8.78 -6.33
C PRO A 105 3.84 8.87 -4.89
N SER A 106 2.91 8.00 -4.46
CA SER A 106 2.33 8.07 -3.11
C SER A 106 3.26 7.45 -2.07
N LEU A 107 3.71 6.21 -2.29
CA LEU A 107 4.59 5.51 -1.35
C LEU A 107 5.96 6.17 -1.23
N SER A 108 6.51 6.74 -2.32
CA SER A 108 7.78 7.49 -2.21
C SER A 108 7.65 8.66 -1.24
N ARG A 109 6.52 9.38 -1.27
CA ARG A 109 6.26 10.52 -0.38
C ARG A 109 5.82 10.14 1.03
N THR A 110 5.38 8.90 1.20
CA THR A 110 4.90 8.36 2.48
C THR A 110 6.07 7.73 3.25
N LEU A 111 6.92 6.97 2.57
CA LEU A 111 7.98 6.17 3.18
C LEU A 111 9.33 6.88 3.24
N ILE A 112 9.59 7.86 2.36
CA ILE A 112 10.82 8.67 2.36
C ILE A 112 10.54 9.99 3.06
N TYR A 113 11.38 10.34 4.02
CA TYR A 113 11.30 11.62 4.71
C TYR A 113 11.73 12.77 3.80
N ASP A 114 10.92 13.84 3.80
CA ASP A 114 11.21 15.07 3.07
C ASP A 114 11.44 14.86 1.56
N TYR A 115 10.70 13.92 0.96
CA TYR A 115 10.87 13.46 -0.43
C TYR A 115 10.97 14.60 -1.47
N GLU A 116 10.27 15.72 -1.27
CA GLU A 116 10.30 16.85 -2.22
C GLU A 116 11.61 17.63 -2.19
N GLN A 117 12.25 17.69 -1.03
CA GLN A 117 13.53 18.35 -0.81
C GLN A 117 14.68 17.40 -1.12
N ASN A 118 14.51 16.13 -0.78
CA ASN A 118 15.48 15.08 -1.01
C ASN A 118 14.79 13.79 -1.50
N PRO A 119 14.68 13.57 -2.83
CA PRO A 119 14.05 12.39 -3.40
C PRO A 119 14.96 11.14 -3.38
N ASP A 120 16.16 11.27 -2.82
CA ASP A 120 17.05 10.14 -2.52
C ASP A 120 16.39 9.19 -1.52
N SER A 121 16.56 7.89 -1.73
CA SER A 121 15.86 6.89 -0.93
C SER A 121 16.52 6.59 0.42
N GLY A 122 17.73 7.10 0.71
CA GLY A 122 18.48 6.74 1.93
C GLY A 122 17.77 7.10 3.25
N ASN A 123 16.96 8.16 3.27
CA ASN A 123 16.17 8.54 4.44
C ASN A 123 14.73 8.00 4.35
N ASN A 124 14.58 6.67 4.35
CA ASN A 124 13.27 6.02 4.43
C ASN A 124 13.02 5.31 5.78
N VAL A 125 11.77 4.92 6.04
CA VAL A 125 11.35 4.28 7.30
C VAL A 125 11.97 2.90 7.55
N VAL A 126 12.35 2.16 6.51
CA VAL A 126 13.02 0.85 6.63
C VAL A 126 14.45 1.05 7.10
N ALA A 127 15.20 1.93 6.43
CA ALA A 127 16.54 2.34 6.85
C ALA A 127 16.54 2.95 8.26
N LEU A 128 15.49 3.72 8.61
CA LEU A 128 15.32 4.26 9.96
C LEU A 128 15.18 3.15 11.01
N ALA A 129 14.34 2.15 10.77
CA ALA A 129 14.15 1.03 11.67
C ALA A 129 15.43 0.21 11.86
N ALA A 130 16.12 -0.10 10.76
CA ALA A 130 17.39 -0.82 10.78
C ALA A 130 18.46 -0.03 11.57
N LYS A 131 18.57 1.29 11.32
CA LYS A 131 19.48 2.18 12.04
C LYS A 131 19.19 2.25 13.54
N ALA A 132 17.91 2.18 13.92
CA ALA A 132 17.46 2.16 15.30
C ALA A 132 17.61 0.79 15.98
N GLY A 133 18.15 -0.23 15.28
CA GLY A 133 18.46 -1.55 15.83
C GLY A 133 17.30 -2.55 15.78
N TYR A 134 16.26 -2.30 14.99
CA TYR A 134 15.21 -3.29 14.75
C TYR A 134 15.67 -4.30 13.70
N SER A 135 15.30 -5.58 13.86
CA SER A 135 15.33 -6.52 12.75
C SER A 135 14.24 -6.15 11.75
N THR A 136 14.61 -5.96 10.49
CA THR A 136 13.70 -5.43 9.46
C THR A 136 13.37 -6.48 8.39
N TRP A 137 12.09 -6.64 8.12
CA TRP A 137 11.57 -7.57 7.12
C TRP A 137 10.70 -6.84 6.11
N TRP A 138 10.93 -7.06 4.82
CA TRP A 138 10.04 -6.60 3.76
C TRP A 138 9.48 -7.80 2.99
N ILE A 139 8.17 -8.00 3.04
CA ILE A 139 7.47 -9.11 2.40
C ILE A 139 6.44 -8.54 1.42
N SER A 140 6.62 -8.81 0.13
CA SER A 140 5.87 -8.17 -0.95
C SER A 140 5.17 -9.17 -1.86
N ASN A 141 3.87 -8.93 -2.10
CA ASN A 141 3.12 -9.51 -3.21
C ASN A 141 3.05 -8.58 -4.44
N GLN A 142 3.65 -7.40 -4.35
CA GLN A 142 3.92 -6.53 -5.50
C GLN A 142 5.15 -7.02 -6.28
N GLY A 143 5.39 -6.45 -7.46
CA GLY A 143 6.56 -6.81 -8.26
C GLY A 143 7.86 -6.35 -7.60
N LYS A 144 8.98 -6.96 -8.02
CA LYS A 144 10.33 -6.51 -7.68
C LYS A 144 10.93 -5.59 -8.75
N LEU A 145 10.62 -5.84 -10.02
CA LEU A 145 11.20 -5.13 -11.15
C LEU A 145 10.10 -4.74 -12.14
N GLY A 146 9.98 -3.44 -12.40
CA GLY A 146 8.92 -2.88 -13.24
C GLY A 146 8.83 -1.37 -13.05
N GLU A 147 8.31 -0.66 -14.06
CA GLU A 147 8.19 0.81 -14.03
C GLU A 147 7.53 1.34 -12.74
N HIS A 148 6.56 0.58 -12.23
CA HIS A 148 5.78 0.87 -11.02
C HIS A 148 6.29 0.16 -9.76
N ASP A 149 7.34 -0.66 -9.85
CA ASP A 149 7.81 -1.54 -8.77
C ASP A 149 9.22 -1.15 -8.28
N THR A 150 10.09 -0.70 -9.20
CA THR A 150 11.54 -0.60 -8.97
C THR A 150 11.91 0.35 -7.83
N ARG A 151 11.27 1.53 -7.73
CA ARG A 151 11.58 2.49 -6.66
C ARG A 151 11.19 1.97 -5.27
N ILE A 152 10.06 1.27 -5.15
CA ILE A 152 9.63 0.70 -3.88
C ILE A 152 10.54 -0.48 -3.51
N SER A 153 11.02 -1.21 -4.51
CA SER A 153 11.99 -2.29 -4.30
C SER A 153 13.36 -1.79 -3.82
N VAL A 154 13.74 -0.55 -4.13
CA VAL A 154 14.94 0.10 -3.58
C VAL A 154 14.76 0.40 -2.10
N ILE A 155 13.62 0.97 -1.69
CA ILE A 155 13.29 1.16 -0.27
C ILE A 155 13.27 -0.19 0.47
N ALA A 156 12.66 -1.21 -0.13
CA ALA A 156 12.63 -2.56 0.41
C ALA A 156 14.03 -3.16 0.61
N SER A 157 15.01 -2.76 -0.22
CA SER A 157 16.36 -3.31 -0.17
C SER A 157 17.19 -2.89 1.04
N ASP A 158 16.72 -1.87 1.78
CA ASP A 158 17.29 -1.48 3.07
C ASP A 158 16.84 -2.37 4.24
N ALA A 159 15.92 -3.32 4.01
CA ALA A 159 15.54 -4.30 5.01
C ALA A 159 16.59 -5.42 5.10
N ASP A 160 16.85 -5.92 6.31
CA ASP A 160 17.74 -7.05 6.57
C ASP A 160 17.28 -8.32 5.82
N HIS A 161 15.95 -8.49 5.73
CA HIS A 161 15.32 -9.62 5.07
C HIS A 161 14.29 -9.16 4.04
N THR A 162 14.42 -9.63 2.80
CA THR A 162 13.48 -9.32 1.72
C THR A 162 12.87 -10.59 1.11
N VAL A 163 11.55 -10.61 0.99
CA VAL A 163 10.78 -11.70 0.38
C VAL A 163 9.84 -11.11 -0.66
N PHE A 164 10.03 -11.46 -1.93
CA PHE A 164 9.12 -11.08 -3.02
C PHE A 164 8.43 -12.33 -3.55
N LEU A 165 7.11 -12.40 -3.41
CA LEU A 165 6.30 -13.48 -3.97
C LEU A 165 6.28 -13.46 -5.51
N LYS A 166 6.63 -12.30 -6.10
CA LYS A 166 6.76 -12.05 -7.53
C LYS A 166 8.14 -11.48 -7.85
N LYS A 167 8.93 -12.20 -8.65
CA LYS A 167 10.30 -11.78 -9.01
C LYS A 167 10.36 -10.75 -10.15
N GLY A 168 9.32 -10.70 -11.00
CA GLY A 168 9.17 -9.70 -12.07
C GLY A 168 8.27 -8.54 -11.62
N SER A 169 7.54 -7.93 -12.56
CA SER A 169 6.58 -6.87 -12.24
C SER A 169 5.36 -7.40 -11.49
N PHE A 170 4.50 -6.48 -11.01
CA PHE A 170 3.24 -6.84 -10.33
C PHE A 170 2.35 -7.83 -11.11
N ALA A 171 2.43 -7.80 -12.45
CA ALA A 171 1.66 -8.65 -13.36
C ALA A 171 2.32 -10.02 -13.66
N SER A 172 3.55 -10.25 -13.19
CA SER A 172 4.34 -11.45 -13.55
C SER A 172 3.74 -12.78 -13.04
N ARG A 173 2.91 -12.74 -11.99
CA ARG A 173 2.21 -13.91 -11.46
C ARG A 173 0.90 -13.51 -10.80
N LYS A 174 -0.15 -14.32 -10.98
CA LYS A 174 -1.40 -14.20 -10.23
C LYS A 174 -1.21 -14.86 -8.86
N THR A 175 -0.75 -14.10 -7.88
CA THR A 175 -0.47 -14.56 -6.52
C THR A 175 -1.43 -13.88 -5.54
N ASP A 176 -2.01 -14.67 -4.64
CA ASP A 176 -2.93 -14.21 -3.61
C ASP A 176 -2.20 -13.57 -2.42
N ASP A 177 -2.71 -12.44 -1.91
CA ASP A 177 -2.20 -11.76 -0.71
C ASP A 177 -2.28 -12.64 0.54
N MET A 178 -3.16 -13.65 0.58
CA MET A 178 -3.23 -14.59 1.71
C MET A 178 -1.90 -15.31 1.98
N LEU A 179 -1.01 -15.43 0.98
CA LEU A 179 0.34 -15.99 1.19
C LEU A 179 1.24 -15.08 2.04
N LEU A 180 0.95 -13.77 2.15
CA LEU A 180 1.68 -12.88 3.04
C LEU A 180 1.52 -13.29 4.51
N LEU A 181 0.39 -13.90 4.90
CA LEU A 181 0.21 -14.43 6.26
C LEU A 181 1.22 -15.53 6.57
N GLN A 182 1.43 -16.45 5.61
CA GLN A 182 2.40 -17.54 5.76
C GLN A 182 3.84 -17.01 5.88
N GLU A 183 4.22 -16.06 5.04
CA GLU A 183 5.55 -15.45 5.12
C GLU A 183 5.72 -14.62 6.40
N THR A 184 4.64 -14.02 6.91
CA THR A 184 4.66 -13.32 8.21
C THR A 184 4.92 -14.31 9.35
N GLU A 185 4.26 -15.46 9.39
CA GLU A 185 4.55 -16.50 10.39
C GLU A 185 6.01 -16.98 10.32
N ARG A 186 6.61 -17.05 9.12
CA ARG A 186 8.04 -17.36 8.96
C ARG A 186 8.94 -16.25 9.53
N ALA A 187 8.64 -14.98 9.27
CA ALA A 187 9.37 -13.85 9.86
C ALA A 187 9.21 -13.78 11.39
N LEU A 188 8.05 -14.18 11.91
CA LEU A 188 7.79 -14.27 13.36
C LEU A 188 8.51 -15.44 14.03
N ALA A 189 8.93 -16.47 13.28
CA ALA A 189 9.73 -17.57 13.81
C ALA A 189 11.19 -17.18 14.09
N ASP A 190 11.68 -16.10 13.47
CA ASP A 190 12.99 -15.51 13.81
C ASP A 190 12.96 -14.93 15.24
N THR A 191 14.01 -15.14 16.04
CA THR A 191 14.03 -14.73 17.45
C THR A 191 14.53 -13.31 17.69
N SER A 192 14.92 -12.57 16.66
CA SER A 192 15.40 -11.19 16.80
C SER A 192 14.28 -10.29 17.31
N SER A 193 14.60 -9.40 18.25
CA SER A 193 13.67 -8.44 18.83
C SER A 193 14.42 -7.16 19.23
N PRO A 194 13.84 -5.96 19.07
CA PRO A 194 12.54 -5.71 18.44
C PRO A 194 12.59 -5.91 16.92
N LYS A 195 11.43 -6.10 16.27
CA LYS A 195 11.35 -6.24 14.81
C LYS A 195 10.23 -5.42 14.17
N VAL A 196 10.47 -4.99 12.93
CA VAL A 196 9.47 -4.38 12.06
C VAL A 196 9.29 -5.21 10.80
N ILE A 197 8.06 -5.62 10.51
CA ILE A 197 7.69 -6.40 9.33
C ILE A 197 6.81 -5.53 8.44
N PHE A 198 7.32 -5.15 7.27
CA PHE A 198 6.60 -4.43 6.24
C PHE A 198 5.95 -5.45 5.28
N LEU A 199 4.63 -5.41 5.17
CA LEU A 199 3.85 -6.21 4.23
C LEU A 199 3.35 -5.31 3.11
N HIS A 200 3.61 -5.67 1.85
CA HIS A 200 3.14 -4.92 0.68
C HIS A 200 2.23 -5.79 -0.18
N MET A 201 0.93 -5.46 -0.19
CA MET A 201 -0.12 -6.27 -0.79
C MET A 201 -0.53 -5.78 -2.17
N MET A 202 -1.20 -6.65 -2.93
CA MET A 202 -1.88 -6.30 -4.19
C MET A 202 -3.25 -5.66 -3.93
N GLY A 203 -3.86 -5.92 -2.78
CA GLY A 203 -5.04 -5.24 -2.27
C GLY A 203 -6.18 -5.16 -3.28
N SER A 204 -6.70 -3.94 -3.46
CA SER A 204 -7.82 -3.63 -4.36
C SER A 204 -7.36 -3.00 -5.67
N HIS A 205 -6.11 -3.28 -6.11
CA HIS A 205 -5.52 -2.78 -7.36
C HIS A 205 -6.49 -2.89 -8.54
N PRO A 206 -6.48 -1.94 -9.51
CA PRO A 206 -7.33 -1.99 -10.69
C PRO A 206 -7.45 -3.36 -11.35
N ASN A 207 -8.65 -3.63 -11.86
CA ASN A 207 -9.20 -4.97 -12.16
C ASN A 207 -9.44 -5.82 -10.89
N PRO A 208 -10.30 -5.35 -9.97
CA PRO A 208 -10.46 -5.95 -8.64
C PRO A 208 -10.92 -7.40 -8.66
N CYS A 209 -11.59 -7.86 -9.73
CA CYS A 209 -12.00 -9.26 -9.84
C CYS A 209 -10.81 -10.23 -9.88
N ASP A 210 -9.65 -9.82 -10.41
CA ASP A 210 -8.43 -10.62 -10.41
C ASP A 210 -7.80 -10.73 -9.00
N ARG A 211 -8.29 -9.99 -8.00
CA ARG A 211 -7.79 -10.00 -6.61
C ARG A 211 -8.50 -11.03 -5.73
N LEU A 212 -9.65 -11.53 -6.17
CA LEU A 212 -10.51 -12.37 -5.33
C LEU A 212 -9.92 -13.77 -5.13
N HIS A 213 -9.30 -14.40 -6.14
CA HIS A 213 -8.70 -15.74 -6.01
C HIS A 213 -9.67 -16.78 -5.38
N SER A 214 -10.92 -16.81 -5.86
CA SER A 214 -12.03 -17.62 -5.33
C SER A 214 -12.68 -17.10 -4.03
N TRP A 215 -12.28 -15.92 -3.54
CA TRP A 215 -13.02 -15.23 -2.49
C TRP A 215 -14.47 -14.98 -2.90
N GLN A 216 -15.39 -15.23 -1.98
CA GLN A 216 -16.83 -15.09 -2.23
C GLN A 216 -17.18 -13.62 -2.48
N ASN A 217 -18.03 -13.37 -3.49
CA ASN A 217 -18.50 -12.04 -3.82
C ASN A 217 -20.01 -11.93 -3.57
N ASN A 218 -20.37 -11.33 -2.44
CA ASN A 218 -21.75 -11.17 -1.98
C ASN A 218 -22.44 -9.92 -2.54
N TYR A 219 -21.76 -9.14 -3.38
CA TYR A 219 -22.24 -7.83 -3.85
C TYR A 219 -22.74 -7.85 -5.31
N LEU A 220 -22.68 -9.01 -5.98
CA LEU A 220 -23.01 -9.13 -7.41
C LEU A 220 -24.48 -8.87 -7.74
N GLU A 221 -25.38 -9.04 -6.78
CA GLU A 221 -26.82 -8.79 -6.99
C GLU A 221 -27.17 -7.30 -6.92
N GLN A 222 -26.44 -6.53 -6.11
CA GLN A 222 -26.74 -5.14 -5.80
C GLN A 222 -25.87 -4.13 -6.59
N TYR A 223 -24.76 -4.59 -7.19
CA TYR A 223 -23.78 -3.73 -7.83
C TYR A 223 -23.28 -4.26 -9.19
N PRO A 224 -22.88 -3.36 -10.11
CA PRO A 224 -22.15 -3.75 -11.32
C PRO A 224 -20.91 -4.59 -10.99
N ARG A 225 -20.64 -5.61 -11.80
CA ARG A 225 -19.60 -6.63 -11.54
C ARG A 225 -18.26 -6.07 -11.04
N LYS A 226 -17.71 -5.03 -11.69
CA LYS A 226 -16.42 -4.46 -11.30
C LYS A 226 -16.46 -3.78 -9.92
N ILE A 227 -17.56 -3.12 -9.59
CA ILE A 227 -17.78 -2.48 -8.27
C ILE A 227 -17.99 -3.57 -7.21
N ALA A 228 -18.83 -4.57 -7.50
CA ALA A 228 -19.01 -5.73 -6.62
C ALA A 228 -17.67 -6.42 -6.29
N CYS A 229 -16.80 -6.59 -7.30
CA CYS A 229 -15.46 -7.13 -7.08
C CYS A 229 -14.57 -6.22 -6.21
N TYR A 230 -14.72 -4.89 -6.30
CA TYR A 230 -14.00 -3.93 -5.46
C TYR A 230 -14.45 -4.01 -3.99
N LEU A 231 -15.76 -4.08 -3.74
CA LEU A 231 -16.31 -4.32 -2.41
C LEU A 231 -15.84 -5.66 -1.84
N ALA A 232 -15.85 -6.71 -2.67
CA ALA A 232 -15.36 -8.03 -2.28
C ALA A 232 -13.86 -8.04 -1.96
N SER A 233 -13.01 -7.30 -2.68
CA SER A 233 -11.59 -7.21 -2.34
C SER A 233 -11.34 -6.46 -1.03
N ILE A 234 -12.17 -5.48 -0.68
CA ILE A 234 -12.13 -4.83 0.66
C ILE A 234 -12.56 -5.82 1.75
N SER A 235 -13.61 -6.62 1.54
CA SER A 235 -14.00 -7.68 2.51
C SER A 235 -12.94 -8.75 2.70
N LYS A 236 -12.18 -9.06 1.65
CA LYS A 236 -11.03 -9.98 1.73
C LYS A 236 -9.88 -9.36 2.52
N LEU A 237 -9.60 -8.08 2.33
CA LEU A 237 -8.62 -7.34 3.13
C LEU A 237 -8.99 -7.35 4.61
N ASP A 238 -10.26 -7.09 4.95
CA ASP A 238 -10.75 -7.15 6.33
C ASP A 238 -10.48 -8.51 6.98
N ASN A 239 -10.77 -9.59 6.24
CA ASN A 239 -10.46 -10.95 6.68
C ASN A 239 -8.95 -11.19 6.84
N PHE A 240 -8.13 -10.70 5.90
CA PHE A 240 -6.67 -10.80 6.00
C PHE A 240 -6.15 -10.13 7.27
N LEU A 241 -6.60 -8.90 7.57
CA LEU A 241 -6.17 -8.16 8.76
C LEU A 241 -6.61 -8.87 10.05
N GLY A 242 -7.81 -9.46 10.07
CA GLY A 242 -8.27 -10.26 11.21
C GLY A 242 -7.46 -11.54 11.43
N GLN A 243 -7.08 -12.23 10.36
CA GLN A 243 -6.18 -13.38 10.48
C GLN A 243 -4.78 -12.98 10.94
N LEU A 244 -4.27 -11.83 10.47
CA LEU A 244 -2.98 -11.28 10.86
C LEU A 244 -2.95 -10.88 12.34
N ASP A 245 -3.97 -10.18 12.85
CA ASP A 245 -4.12 -9.91 14.29
C ASP A 245 -4.12 -11.21 15.10
N GLY A 246 -4.87 -12.22 14.64
CA GLY A 246 -4.88 -13.56 15.25
C GLY A 246 -3.50 -14.23 15.28
N ILE A 247 -2.69 -14.09 14.21
CA ILE A 247 -1.30 -14.56 14.17
C ILE A 247 -0.44 -13.80 15.18
N LEU A 248 -0.52 -12.48 15.20
CA LEU A 248 0.29 -11.64 16.10
C LEU A 248 0.02 -11.94 17.58
N ARG A 249 -1.25 -12.13 17.96
CA ARG A 249 -1.64 -12.53 19.33
C ARG A 249 -1.10 -13.88 19.76
N ARG A 250 -0.84 -14.81 18.82
CA ARG A 250 -0.25 -16.12 19.13
C ARG A 250 1.27 -16.07 19.28
N HIS A 251 1.93 -15.14 18.58
CA HIS A 251 3.40 -15.11 18.46
C HIS A 251 4.09 -14.05 19.32
N SER A 252 3.42 -12.94 19.64
CA SER A 252 4.02 -11.84 20.39
C SER A 252 3.12 -11.36 21.52
N ARG A 253 3.73 -11.04 22.67
CA ARG A 253 3.04 -10.46 23.82
C ARG A 253 2.83 -8.95 23.65
N HIS A 254 3.78 -8.28 23.01
CA HIS A 254 3.74 -6.85 22.74
C HIS A 254 3.85 -6.64 21.24
N PHE A 255 2.73 -6.30 20.59
CA PHE A 255 2.71 -6.06 19.16
C PHE A 255 1.87 -4.86 18.78
N ALA A 256 2.21 -4.27 17.63
CA ALA A 256 1.35 -3.32 16.94
C ALA A 256 1.22 -3.71 15.46
N MET A 257 0.05 -3.45 14.90
CA MET A 257 -0.22 -3.54 13.47
C MET A 257 -0.78 -2.20 13.00
N LEU A 258 -0.15 -1.62 11.99
CA LEU A 258 -0.64 -0.44 11.28
C LEU A 258 -0.98 -0.83 9.86
N TYR A 259 -2.19 -0.52 9.42
CA TYR A 259 -2.62 -0.64 8.04
C TYR A 259 -2.90 0.75 7.45
N PHE A 260 -2.39 0.99 6.24
CA PHE A 260 -2.79 2.15 5.44
C PHE A 260 -2.87 1.75 3.97
N SER A 261 -3.76 2.40 3.19
CA SER A 261 -3.71 2.26 1.72
C SER A 261 -2.78 3.30 1.13
N ASP A 262 -2.00 2.90 0.12
CA ASP A 262 -1.10 3.79 -0.60
C ASP A 262 -1.85 4.95 -1.28
N HIS A 263 -2.98 4.69 -1.91
CA HIS A 263 -3.92 5.63 -2.51
C HIS A 263 -5.31 5.01 -2.64
N GLY A 264 -6.29 5.81 -3.07
CA GLY A 264 -7.65 5.38 -3.39
C GLY A 264 -7.86 5.16 -4.88
N LEU A 265 -9.10 5.09 -5.35
CA LEU A 265 -9.42 4.96 -6.78
C LEU A 265 -10.59 5.84 -7.18
N SER A 266 -10.67 6.13 -8.48
CA SER A 266 -11.92 6.57 -9.09
C SER A 266 -12.89 5.40 -9.15
N VAL A 267 -14.04 5.51 -8.48
CA VAL A 267 -15.14 4.54 -8.55
C VAL A 267 -16.39 5.24 -9.11
N SER A 268 -16.91 4.77 -10.24
CA SER A 268 -17.99 5.41 -10.99
C SER A 268 -18.79 4.42 -11.83
N ASP A 269 -19.94 4.84 -12.37
CA ASP A 269 -20.75 4.04 -13.32
C ASP A 269 -20.28 4.15 -14.78
N SER A 270 -19.04 4.61 -15.01
CA SER A 270 -18.49 4.75 -16.35
C SER A 270 -18.11 3.40 -16.97
N ALA A 271 -17.76 3.39 -18.26
CA ALA A 271 -17.27 2.21 -18.96
C ALA A 271 -15.97 1.63 -18.32
N ASN A 272 -15.23 2.44 -17.57
CA ASN A 272 -14.11 2.01 -16.76
C ASN A 272 -14.33 2.34 -15.28
N PRO A 273 -15.16 1.55 -14.58
CA PRO A 273 -15.76 1.98 -13.31
C PRO A 273 -14.79 2.05 -12.14
N VAL A 274 -13.59 1.45 -12.22
CA VAL A 274 -12.61 1.36 -11.13
C VAL A 274 -11.20 1.56 -11.71
N HIS A 275 -10.58 2.72 -11.49
CA HIS A 275 -9.29 3.10 -12.07
C HIS A 275 -8.57 4.23 -11.30
N HIS A 276 -7.28 4.45 -11.56
CA HIS A 276 -6.56 5.60 -11.00
C HIS A 276 -7.04 6.91 -11.61
N ASP A 277 -7.20 7.94 -10.79
CA ASP A 277 -7.51 9.30 -11.25
C ASP A 277 -7.00 10.32 -10.22
N GLY A 278 -6.04 11.15 -10.64
CA GLY A 278 -5.45 12.20 -9.79
C GLY A 278 -6.29 13.48 -9.71
N HIS A 279 -7.42 13.55 -10.41
CA HIS A 279 -8.26 14.76 -10.48
C HIS A 279 -9.54 14.66 -9.65
N VAL A 280 -9.73 13.57 -8.91
CA VAL A 280 -10.87 13.32 -8.03
C VAL A 280 -10.42 12.99 -6.61
N GLN A 281 -11.20 13.40 -5.61
CA GLN A 281 -10.90 13.13 -4.20
C GLN A 281 -10.83 11.62 -3.87
N GLY A 282 -11.58 10.80 -4.61
CA GLY A 282 -11.57 9.34 -4.47
C GLY A 282 -10.18 8.71 -4.66
N GLY A 283 -9.27 9.37 -5.39
CA GLY A 283 -7.87 8.92 -5.53
C GLY A 283 -7.04 9.08 -4.25
N TYR A 284 -7.52 9.81 -3.24
CA TYR A 284 -6.72 10.25 -2.10
C TYR A 284 -7.28 9.88 -0.72
N SER A 285 -8.60 9.68 -0.61
CA SER A 285 -9.24 9.34 0.67
C SER A 285 -8.99 7.88 1.04
N VAL A 286 -8.01 7.64 1.92
CA VAL A 286 -7.51 6.31 2.26
C VAL A 286 -7.69 5.98 3.75
N PRO A 287 -7.80 4.69 4.12
CA PRO A 287 -7.81 4.28 5.51
C PRO A 287 -6.42 4.39 6.16
N LEU A 288 -6.40 4.70 7.45
CA LEU A 288 -5.28 4.50 8.37
C LEU A 288 -5.84 3.90 9.66
N ILE A 289 -5.38 2.70 9.99
CA ILE A 289 -5.88 1.88 11.08
C ILE A 289 -4.71 1.38 11.90
N ILE A 290 -4.80 1.50 13.23
CA ILE A 290 -3.76 1.05 14.15
C ILE A 290 -4.39 0.16 15.21
N THR A 291 -3.94 -1.09 15.30
CA THR A 291 -4.31 -2.02 16.37
C THR A 291 -3.06 -2.41 17.13
N ALA A 292 -3.15 -2.66 18.43
CA ALA A 292 -2.01 -3.12 19.21
C ALA A 292 -2.45 -3.99 20.38
N SER A 293 -1.50 -4.71 20.98
CA SER A 293 -1.74 -5.61 22.12
C SER A 293 -2.34 -4.90 23.34
N ASP A 294 -2.08 -3.60 23.51
CA ASP A 294 -2.52 -2.76 24.62
C ASP A 294 -3.71 -1.83 24.26
N ILE A 295 -4.10 -1.76 22.98
CA ILE A 295 -5.33 -1.07 22.56
C ILE A 295 -6.48 -2.05 22.72
N THR A 296 -7.37 -1.75 23.68
CA THR A 296 -8.49 -2.64 24.05
C THR A 296 -9.86 -2.12 23.66
N SER A 297 -9.93 -0.88 23.17
CA SER A 297 -11.16 -0.20 22.76
C SER A 297 -11.18 0.06 21.26
N HIS A 298 -12.35 0.03 20.65
CA HIS A 298 -12.58 0.54 19.30
C HIS A 298 -12.75 2.07 19.34
N GLN A 299 -11.89 2.83 18.66
CA GLN A 299 -11.91 4.30 18.66
C GLN A 299 -11.87 4.86 17.24
N SER A 300 -12.94 5.54 16.85
CA SER A 300 -12.97 6.34 15.62
C SER A 300 -12.45 7.76 15.91
N LEU A 301 -11.47 8.21 15.13
CA LEU A 301 -10.80 9.49 15.30
C LEU A 301 -10.95 10.33 14.03
N SER A 302 -11.86 11.30 14.05
CA SER A 302 -11.97 12.30 12.99
C SER A 302 -10.81 13.28 13.05
N ARG A 303 -9.81 13.12 12.18
CA ARG A 303 -8.59 13.94 12.12
C ARG A 303 -8.11 14.09 10.69
N LYS A 304 -7.78 15.31 10.28
CA LYS A 304 -7.21 15.57 8.95
C LYS A 304 -5.71 15.30 9.00
N ILE A 305 -5.26 14.24 8.35
CA ILE A 305 -3.85 13.83 8.38
C ILE A 305 -3.37 13.51 6.97
N SER A 306 -2.35 14.23 6.50
CA SER A 306 -1.63 13.89 5.27
C SER A 306 -0.68 12.70 5.49
N ALA A 307 -0.61 11.79 4.52
CA ALA A 307 0.36 10.71 4.48
C ALA A 307 1.82 11.19 4.47
N ARG A 308 2.07 12.48 4.22
CA ARG A 308 3.40 13.08 4.37
C ARG A 308 3.89 13.09 5.83
N HIS A 309 2.99 12.96 6.81
CA HIS A 309 3.34 12.82 8.22
C HIS A 309 3.64 11.37 8.63
N PHE A 310 3.59 10.41 7.70
CA PHE A 310 3.75 8.98 8.02
C PHE A 310 5.08 8.66 8.72
N THR A 311 6.17 9.33 8.37
CA THR A 311 7.46 9.16 9.07
C THR A 311 7.39 9.56 10.54
N GLY A 312 6.62 10.60 10.88
CA GLY A 312 6.32 10.99 12.26
C GLY A 312 5.39 10.00 12.97
N ILE A 313 4.35 9.51 12.28
CA ILE A 313 3.46 8.45 12.78
C ILE A 313 4.24 7.15 13.04
N PHE A 314 5.18 6.82 12.17
CA PHE A 314 6.06 5.66 12.31
C PHE A 314 6.97 5.78 13.54
N GLN A 315 7.55 6.96 13.79
CA GLN A 315 8.28 7.22 15.04
C GLN A 315 7.37 7.06 16.27
N TRP A 316 6.16 7.62 16.21
CA TRP A 316 5.19 7.50 17.31
C TRP A 316 4.82 6.04 17.60
N LEU A 317 4.57 5.24 16.57
CA LEU A 317 4.19 3.82 16.71
C LEU A 317 5.34 2.96 17.23
N THR A 318 6.56 3.22 16.74
CA THR A 318 7.74 2.40 17.05
C THR A 318 8.43 2.81 18.35
N GLY A 319 8.29 4.06 18.77
CA GLY A 319 9.11 4.65 19.82
C GLY A 319 10.50 5.07 19.35
N ILE A 320 10.81 4.94 18.06
CA ILE A 320 12.07 5.45 17.48
C ILE A 320 12.05 6.98 17.57
N ARG A 321 13.16 7.56 18.04
CA ARG A 321 13.33 9.02 18.15
C ARG A 321 14.51 9.45 17.31
N THR A 322 14.34 10.53 16.53
CA THR A 322 15.42 11.13 15.75
C THR A 322 15.44 12.65 15.89
N GLU A 323 16.59 13.27 15.62
CA GLU A 323 16.66 14.73 15.41
C GLU A 323 16.02 15.17 14.08
N ASN A 324 15.91 14.24 13.12
CA ASN A 324 15.58 14.55 11.74
C ASN A 324 14.09 14.78 11.53
N ILE A 325 13.24 13.95 12.12
CA ILE A 325 11.80 13.91 11.83
C ILE A 325 11.03 14.59 12.97
N PRO A 326 10.20 15.61 12.68
CA PRO A 326 9.29 16.20 13.65
C PRO A 326 8.35 15.14 14.27
N PRO A 327 8.14 15.14 15.60
CA PRO A 327 7.15 14.27 16.22
C PRO A 327 5.75 14.52 15.64
N PHE A 328 4.98 13.45 15.44
CA PHE A 328 3.58 13.53 15.03
C PHE A 328 2.79 12.43 15.72
N ASN A 329 1.79 12.81 16.52
CA ASN A 329 0.92 11.91 17.26
C ASN A 329 -0.46 11.84 16.60
N PRO A 330 -0.84 10.72 15.96
CA PRO A 330 -2.12 10.59 15.25
C PRO A 330 -3.37 10.66 16.18
N LEU A 331 -3.19 10.64 17.51
CA LEU A 331 -4.29 10.83 18.47
C LEU A 331 -4.65 12.31 18.67
N THR A 332 -3.65 13.19 18.60
CA THR A 332 -3.77 14.60 19.01
C THR A 332 -3.50 15.58 17.88
N ASP A 333 -2.66 15.21 16.93
CA ASP A 333 -2.15 16.12 15.91
C ASP A 333 -2.99 16.00 14.63
N GLU A 334 -3.14 17.12 13.94
CA GLU A 334 -3.82 17.20 12.65
C GLU A 334 -3.27 18.35 11.80
N ASP A 335 -3.52 18.28 10.49
CA ASP A 335 -3.21 19.34 9.55
C ASP A 335 -4.15 20.53 9.77
N ASN A 336 -3.60 21.61 10.35
CA ASN A 336 -4.27 22.90 10.52
C ASN A 336 -4.43 23.70 9.21
N LYS A 337 -3.79 23.23 8.13
CA LYS A 337 -3.80 23.85 6.79
C LYS A 337 -4.45 22.91 5.79
N ARG A 338 -4.78 23.43 4.60
CA ARG A 338 -5.26 22.60 3.48
C ARG A 338 -4.22 21.54 3.12
N ILE A 339 -4.64 20.28 3.01
CA ILE A 339 -3.78 19.17 2.60
C ILE A 339 -3.42 19.34 1.12
N MET A 340 -2.13 19.27 0.81
CA MET A 340 -1.61 19.31 -0.55
C MET A 340 -1.28 17.89 -1.02
N VAL A 341 -1.77 17.53 -2.20
CA VAL A 341 -1.53 16.21 -2.81
C VAL A 341 -0.89 16.35 -4.19
N PHE A 342 -0.09 15.37 -4.60
CA PHE A 342 0.48 15.33 -5.94
C PHE A 342 -0.49 14.63 -6.89
N ASN A 343 -0.91 15.31 -7.97
CA ASN A 343 -1.90 14.79 -8.92
C ASN A 343 -1.34 14.02 -10.10
N GLY A 344 -0.03 13.74 -10.09
CA GLY A 344 0.69 13.17 -11.24
C GLY A 344 1.45 14.24 -12.04
N GLU A 345 1.06 15.51 -11.91
CA GLU A 345 1.69 16.62 -12.63
C GLU A 345 2.25 17.67 -11.68
N ARG A 346 1.49 18.06 -10.66
CA ARG A 346 1.82 19.13 -9.71
C ARG A 346 1.11 18.94 -8.37
N TYR A 347 1.47 19.79 -7.41
CA TYR A 347 0.74 19.90 -6.15
C TYR A 347 -0.56 20.68 -6.32
N VAL A 348 -1.63 20.14 -5.76
CA VAL A 348 -2.96 20.75 -5.70
C VAL A 348 -3.53 20.60 -4.29
N GLN A 349 -4.45 21.48 -3.91
CA GLN A 349 -5.19 21.33 -2.66
C GLN A 349 -6.20 20.19 -2.82
N GLU A 350 -6.24 19.25 -1.90
CA GLU A 350 -7.16 18.10 -1.98
C GLU A 350 -8.63 18.55 -2.02
N ASP A 351 -9.00 19.57 -1.26
CA ASP A 351 -10.35 20.15 -1.23
C ASP A 351 -10.75 20.88 -2.53
N SER A 352 -9.80 21.12 -3.43
CA SER A 352 -10.05 21.68 -4.76
C SER A 352 -10.32 20.63 -5.83
N LEU A 353 -10.07 19.35 -5.54
CA LEU A 353 -10.33 18.24 -6.45
C LEU A 353 -11.83 17.95 -6.57
N LYS A 354 -12.23 17.33 -7.67
CA LYS A 354 -13.63 17.00 -7.88
C LYS A 354 -14.07 15.96 -6.84
N PRO A 355 -15.15 16.21 -6.07
CA PRO A 355 -15.71 15.19 -5.19
C PRO A 355 -16.27 14.04 -6.01
N GLN A 356 -16.15 12.82 -5.48
CA GLN A 356 -16.67 11.63 -6.14
C GLN A 356 -17.68 10.94 -5.23
N PRO A 357 -18.98 10.96 -5.56
CA PRO A 357 -19.99 10.29 -4.76
C PRO A 357 -19.74 8.79 -4.69
N LEU A 358 -20.18 8.19 -3.58
CA LEU A 358 -20.21 6.74 -3.42
C LEU A 358 -21.24 6.11 -4.35
N ILE A 359 -20.93 4.93 -4.86
CA ILE A 359 -21.93 4.04 -5.45
C ILE A 359 -22.60 3.29 -4.30
N LEU A 360 -23.91 3.51 -4.16
CA LEU A 360 -24.78 2.91 -3.16
C LEU A 360 -25.52 1.70 -3.79
N PRO A 361 -26.05 0.77 -2.98
CA PRO A 361 -26.72 -0.40 -3.53
C PRO A 361 -27.94 0.03 -4.34
N ASP A 362 -28.18 -0.63 -5.48
CA ASP A 362 -29.44 -0.49 -6.20
C ASP A 362 -30.58 -0.97 -5.28
N HIS A 363 -31.32 -0.04 -4.68
CA HIS A 363 -32.60 -0.36 -4.04
C HIS A 363 -33.60 -0.73 -5.15
N ARG A 364 -33.61 -2.00 -5.56
CA ARG A 364 -34.68 -2.55 -6.42
C ARG A 364 -35.85 -3.06 -5.60
#